data_AF-A0A354CNZ2-F1
#
_entry.id   AF-A0A354CNZ2-F1
#
_cell.length_a   1.000
_cell.length_b   1.000
_cell.length_c   1.000
_cell.angle_alpha   90.00
_cell.angle_beta   90.00
_cell.angle_gamma   90.00
#
_symmetry.space_group_name_H-M   'P 1'
#
loop_
_entity.id
_entity.type
_entity.pdbx_description
1 polymer ?
#
loop_
_entity_poly.entity_id
_entity_poly.type
_entity_poly.pdbx_seq_one_letter_code
_entity_poly.pdbx_strand_id
1 'polypeptide(L)'
;TGTVSHFQTGSGPADSSAGFSHRDNPGQPVQLNRIFSFDSLDTICEAAGIIAGIYDDRSTLYKDPSSGRYYLFIERTKCSPTDFNKVCNILTEFGRREHPGYASSNFFAEHYELLIKDNAIRKLATI
;
A
#
# COMPACT_ATOMS: atom_id res chain seq x y z
N THR A 1 -18.28 46.10 -33.70
CA THR A 1 -18.92 45.38 -32.58
C THR A 1 -19.26 44.00 -33.07
N GLY A 2 -18.52 42.98 -32.65
CA GLY A 2 -18.67 41.61 -33.15
C GLY A 2 -17.62 40.72 -32.50
N THR A 3 -18.08 39.86 -31.61
CA THR A 3 -17.35 38.99 -30.69
C THR A 3 -16.62 37.87 -31.45
N VAL A 4 -15.32 37.71 -31.18
CA VAL A 4 -14.54 36.54 -31.64
C VAL A 4 -14.53 35.50 -30.53
N SER A 5 -15.06 34.32 -30.82
CA SER A 5 -14.87 33.10 -30.05
C SER A 5 -13.40 32.68 -30.09
N HIS A 6 -12.81 32.40 -28.92
CA HIS A 6 -11.57 31.66 -28.82
C HIS A 6 -11.74 30.58 -27.75
N PHE A 7 -11.80 29.33 -28.20
CA PHE A 7 -11.70 28.16 -27.34
C PHE A 7 -10.23 27.98 -26.95
N GLN A 8 -9.94 27.85 -25.66
CA GLN A 8 -8.61 27.48 -25.18
C GLN A 8 -8.75 26.25 -24.28
N THR A 9 -8.35 25.11 -24.83
CA THR A 9 -8.01 23.88 -24.13
C THR A 9 -6.61 24.04 -23.50
N GLY A 10 -6.45 23.64 -22.25
CA GLY A 10 -5.16 23.51 -21.57
C GLY A 10 -5.39 22.96 -20.16
N SER A 11 -5.25 21.65 -19.97
CA SER A 11 -4.08 21.03 -19.35
C SER A 11 -3.90 21.47 -17.90
N GLY A 12 -4.38 20.64 -16.97
CA GLY A 12 -4.25 20.87 -15.54
C GLY A 12 -2.79 20.80 -15.05
N PRO A 13 -2.49 21.33 -13.86
CA PRO A 13 -1.31 20.93 -13.13
C PRO A 13 -1.66 19.74 -12.24
N ALA A 14 -1.08 18.59 -12.58
CA ALA A 14 -0.62 17.65 -11.58
C ALA A 14 0.46 18.36 -10.76
N ASP A 15 0.21 18.58 -9.48
CA ASP A 15 1.28 18.73 -8.50
C ASP A 15 0.94 17.87 -7.28
N SER A 16 1.39 16.63 -7.37
CA SER A 16 1.48 15.71 -6.24
C SER A 16 2.88 15.85 -5.67
N SER A 17 3.06 16.78 -4.74
CA SER A 17 4.29 16.87 -3.95
C SER A 17 4.02 17.40 -2.53
N ALA A 18 2.96 16.92 -1.88
CA ALA A 18 2.88 17.03 -0.42
C ALA A 18 3.77 15.95 0.21
N GLY A 19 5.05 16.27 0.38
CA GLY A 19 5.97 15.50 1.20
C GLY A 19 5.46 15.44 2.64
N PHE A 20 5.08 14.25 3.09
CA PHE A 20 4.75 14.02 4.50
C PHE A 20 5.97 13.46 5.22
N SER A 21 6.83 14.37 5.68
CA SER A 21 7.70 14.11 6.81
C SER A 21 6.83 13.96 8.05
N HIS A 22 6.48 12.73 8.43
CA HIS A 22 5.89 12.47 9.75
C HIS A 22 7.02 12.52 10.79
N ARG A 23 7.24 13.72 11.30
CA ARG A 23 7.87 13.95 12.60
C ARG A 23 6.92 13.36 13.65
N ASP A 24 7.35 12.33 14.36
CA ASP A 24 6.57 11.68 15.42
C ASP A 24 6.06 12.73 16.41
N ASN A 25 4.75 13.04 16.34
CA ASN A 25 4.10 13.96 17.25
C ASN A 25 3.53 13.16 18.43
N PRO A 26 3.93 13.43 19.69
CA PRO A 26 3.41 12.70 20.84
C PRO A 26 1.92 13.04 21.02
N GLY A 27 1.04 12.14 20.56
CA GLY A 27 -0.41 12.31 20.66
C GLY A 27 -1.23 11.63 19.56
N GLN A 28 -0.62 11.24 18.44
CA GLN A 28 -1.33 10.44 17.42
C GLN A 28 -1.26 8.95 17.72
N PRO A 29 -2.38 8.19 17.62
CA PRO A 29 -2.34 6.74 17.76
C PRO A 29 -1.44 6.14 16.68
N VAL A 30 -0.41 5.39 17.11
CA VAL A 30 0.49 4.69 16.20
C VAL A 30 -0.32 3.65 15.44
N GLN A 31 -0.60 3.93 14.17
CA GLN A 31 -1.30 3.01 13.29
C GLN A 31 -0.47 1.74 13.12
N LEU A 32 -0.97 0.62 13.66
CA LEU A 32 -0.25 -0.66 13.68
C LEU A 32 -0.44 -1.50 12.42
N ASN A 33 -1.27 -1.08 11.47
CA ASN A 33 -1.48 -1.79 10.23
C ASN A 33 -1.38 -0.87 9.01
N ARG A 34 -1.05 -1.43 7.84
CA ARG A 34 -1.08 -0.74 6.55
C ARG A 34 -1.54 -1.70 5.46
N ILE A 35 -2.10 -1.11 4.41
CA ILE A 35 -2.54 -1.82 3.22
C ILE A 35 -1.79 -1.23 2.03
N PHE A 36 -1.30 -2.09 1.15
CA PHE A 36 -0.66 -1.72 -0.09
C PHE A 36 -1.27 -2.50 -1.24
N SER A 37 -1.49 -1.84 -2.37
CA SER A 37 -1.97 -2.48 -3.60
C SER A 37 -0.88 -2.55 -4.66
N PHE A 38 -0.91 -3.64 -5.42
CA PHE A 38 0.05 -3.95 -6.49
C PHE A 38 -0.67 -4.48 -7.71
N ASP A 39 -0.12 -4.22 -8.88
CA ASP A 39 -0.74 -4.60 -10.15
C ASP A 39 -0.26 -5.97 -10.66
N SER A 40 0.82 -6.53 -10.10
CA SER A 40 1.35 -7.86 -10.47
C SER A 40 1.88 -8.61 -9.25
N LEU A 41 1.84 -9.95 -9.31
CA LEU A 41 2.42 -10.80 -8.26
C LEU A 41 3.95 -10.69 -8.22
N ASP A 42 4.59 -10.58 -9.38
CA ASP A 42 6.06 -10.48 -9.51
C ASP A 42 6.60 -9.26 -8.75
N THR A 43 5.92 -8.11 -8.87
CA THR A 43 6.26 -6.88 -8.14
C THR A 43 6.20 -7.08 -6.61
N ILE A 44 5.26 -7.89 -6.13
CA ILE A 44 5.13 -8.19 -4.69
C ILE A 44 6.24 -9.14 -4.25
N CYS A 45 6.59 -10.14 -5.06
CA CYS A 45 7.70 -11.05 -4.78
C CYS A 45 9.03 -10.28 -4.68
N GLU A 46 9.29 -9.35 -5.59
CA GLU A 46 10.48 -8.49 -5.56
C GLU A 46 10.54 -7.66 -4.26
N ALA A 47 9.45 -6.96 -3.93
CA ALA A 47 9.35 -6.19 -2.69
C ALA A 47 9.53 -7.09 -1.44
N ALA A 48 8.93 -8.28 -1.44
CA ALA A 48 9.02 -9.24 -0.36
C ALA A 48 10.46 -9.71 -0.13
N GLY A 49 11.20 -10.01 -1.21
CA GLY A 49 12.62 -10.40 -1.14
C GLY A 49 13.50 -9.33 -0.46
N ILE A 50 13.23 -8.05 -0.72
CA ILE A 50 13.97 -6.93 -0.12
C ILE A 50 13.65 -6.77 1.37
N ILE A 51 12.37 -6.86 1.74
CA ILE A 51 11.92 -6.55 3.12
C ILE A 51 11.93 -7.75 4.06
N ALA A 52 12.06 -8.99 3.57
CA ALA A 52 12.02 -10.20 4.39
C ALA A 52 13.11 -10.26 5.48
N GLY A 53 14.25 -9.59 5.28
CA GLY A 53 15.30 -9.47 6.30
C GLY A 53 15.00 -8.45 7.41
N ILE A 54 13.98 -7.60 7.23
CA ILE A 54 13.62 -6.49 8.12
C ILE A 54 12.26 -6.73 8.78
N TYR A 55 11.35 -7.44 8.08
CA TYR A 55 9.96 -7.63 8.47
C TYR A 55 9.63 -9.11 8.71
N ASP A 56 9.30 -9.45 9.96
CA ASP A 56 8.83 -10.79 10.38
C ASP A 56 7.51 -10.74 11.16
N ASP A 57 6.72 -9.69 10.91
CA ASP A 57 5.40 -9.56 11.51
C ASP A 57 4.30 -10.12 10.58
N ARG A 58 3.06 -10.04 11.04
CA ARG A 58 1.91 -10.62 10.34
C ARG A 58 1.68 -9.93 9.00
N SER A 59 1.51 -10.70 7.94
CA SER A 59 1.19 -10.19 6.61
C SER A 59 0.22 -11.09 5.85
N THR A 60 -0.78 -10.52 5.20
CA THR A 60 -1.82 -11.26 4.47
C THR A 60 -1.98 -10.70 3.07
N LEU A 61 -2.02 -11.58 2.06
CA LEU A 61 -2.21 -11.22 0.67
C LEU A 61 -3.61 -11.64 0.21
N TYR A 62 -4.34 -10.67 -0.33
CA TYR A 62 -5.61 -10.86 -1.02
C TYR A 62 -5.48 -10.49 -2.51
N LYS A 63 -6.41 -10.98 -3.32
CA LYS A 63 -6.59 -10.56 -4.71
C LYS A 63 -8.04 -10.12 -4.92
N ASP A 64 -8.23 -8.95 -5.50
CA ASP A 64 -9.53 -8.55 -6.02
C ASP A 64 -9.77 -9.28 -7.35
N PRO A 65 -10.74 -10.21 -7.44
CA PRO A 65 -11.02 -10.93 -8.67
C PRO A 65 -11.59 -10.03 -9.77
N SER A 66 -12.14 -8.86 -9.43
CA SER A 66 -12.78 -7.94 -10.38
C SER A 66 -11.74 -7.08 -11.09
N SER A 67 -10.78 -6.51 -10.36
CA SER A 67 -9.72 -5.67 -10.92
C SER A 67 -8.43 -6.44 -11.24
N GLY A 68 -8.26 -7.65 -10.69
CA GLY A 68 -7.02 -8.41 -10.76
C GLY A 68 -5.91 -7.90 -9.84
N ARG A 69 -6.14 -6.81 -9.09
CA ARG A 69 -5.14 -6.18 -8.23
C ARG A 69 -4.95 -6.97 -6.94
N TYR A 70 -3.73 -6.89 -6.43
CA TYR A 70 -3.31 -7.58 -5.21
C TYR A 70 -3.25 -6.61 -4.04
N TYR A 71 -3.68 -7.06 -2.87
CA TYR A 71 -3.72 -6.25 -1.66
C TYR A 71 -2.93 -6.93 -0.55
N LEU A 72 -1.82 -6.31 -0.15
CA LEU A 72 -0.97 -6.76 0.95
C LEU A 72 -1.33 -5.99 2.23
N PHE A 73 -1.79 -6.72 3.23
CA PHE A 73 -1.97 -6.24 4.59
C PHE A 73 -0.70 -6.54 5.38
N ILE A 74 -0.17 -5.55 6.08
CA ILE A 74 0.92 -5.71 7.03
C ILE A 74 0.49 -5.16 8.39
N GLU A 75 0.83 -5.88 9.46
CA GLU A 75 0.50 -5.52 10.84
C GLU A 75 1.76 -5.58 11.68
N ARG A 76 2.14 -4.46 12.31
CA ARG A 76 3.24 -4.36 13.26
C ARG A 76 2.87 -5.06 14.55
N THR A 77 3.58 -6.14 14.87
CA THR A 77 3.39 -6.93 16.09
C THR A 77 4.68 -7.04 16.92
N LYS A 78 5.84 -7.21 16.29
CA LYS A 78 7.13 -7.38 16.96
C LYS A 78 8.16 -6.36 16.52
N CYS A 79 8.16 -5.96 15.24
CA CYS A 79 9.22 -5.08 14.72
C CYS A 79 9.14 -3.67 15.31
N SER A 80 10.29 -2.98 15.30
CA SER A 80 10.41 -1.62 15.81
C SER A 80 9.56 -0.66 14.95
N PRO A 81 9.05 0.46 15.51
CA PRO A 81 8.38 1.48 14.70
C PRO A 81 9.24 1.97 13.53
N THR A 82 10.55 2.09 13.77
CA THR A 82 11.54 2.49 12.75
C THR A 82 11.62 1.49 11.61
N ASP A 83 11.69 0.19 11.89
CA ASP A 83 11.77 -0.83 10.85
C ASP A 83 10.44 -0.97 10.10
N PHE A 84 9.31 -0.87 10.81
CA PHE A 84 8.00 -0.84 10.17
C PHE A 84 7.85 0.34 9.20
N ASN A 85 8.34 1.53 9.58
CA ASN A 85 8.34 2.70 8.70
C ASN A 85 9.25 2.50 7.48
N LYS A 86 10.44 1.89 7.64
CA LYS A 86 11.31 1.53 6.50
C LYS A 86 10.59 0.58 5.53
N VAL A 87 9.98 -0.48 6.06
CA VAL A 87 9.22 -1.46 5.29
C VAL A 87 8.09 -0.79 4.51
N CYS A 88 7.34 0.10 5.18
CA CYS A 88 6.29 0.87 4.54
C CYS A 88 6.80 1.73 3.38
N ASN A 89 7.94 2.41 3.56
CA ASN A 89 8.53 3.27 2.52
C ASN A 89 9.00 2.42 1.33
N ILE A 90 9.60 1.26 1.58
CA ILE A 90 9.98 0.34 0.50
C ILE A 90 8.73 -0.10 -0.27
N LEU A 91 7.67 -0.52 0.42
CA LEU A 91 6.44 -0.97 -0.22
C LEU A 91 5.75 0.13 -1.06
N THR A 92 5.93 1.43 -0.76
CA THR A 92 5.41 2.51 -1.61
C THR A 92 6.18 2.72 -2.91
N GLU A 93 7.40 2.19 -3.04
CA GLU A 93 8.15 2.23 -4.30
C GLU A 93 7.64 1.17 -5.30
N PHE A 94 7.16 0.05 -4.78
CA PHE A 94 6.67 -1.08 -5.59
C PHE A 94 5.14 -1.04 -5.81
N GLY A 95 4.42 -0.30 -4.99
CA GLY A 95 2.96 -0.29 -5.02
C GLY A 95 2.37 0.97 -4.42
N ARG A 96 1.04 0.98 -4.28
CA ARG A 96 0.32 2.14 -3.75
C ARG A 96 -0.10 1.87 -2.33
N ARG A 97 0.18 2.82 -1.42
CA ARG A 97 -0.42 2.78 -0.08
C ARG A 97 -1.92 3.05 -0.21
N GLU A 98 -2.72 2.10 0.24
CA GLU A 98 -4.17 2.24 0.31
C GLU A 98 -4.55 2.84 1.65
N HIS A 99 -5.49 3.80 1.62
CA HIS A 99 -6.12 4.23 2.86
C HIS A 99 -7.03 3.11 3.36
N PRO A 100 -7.04 2.80 4.67
CA PRO A 100 -8.08 1.97 5.26
C PRO A 100 -9.40 2.78 5.28
N GLY A 101 -9.97 3.08 4.10
CA GLY A 101 -11.26 3.73 3.97
C GLY A 101 -12.35 2.66 3.95
N TYR A 102 -13.27 2.68 4.92
CA TYR A 102 -14.54 1.93 5.09
C TYR A 102 -14.65 0.44 4.63
N ALA A 103 -13.59 -0.16 4.12
CA ALA A 103 -13.46 -1.57 3.85
C ALA A 103 -12.86 -2.18 5.11
N SER A 104 -13.76 -2.61 6.00
CA SER A 104 -13.40 -3.48 7.10
C SER A 104 -12.62 -4.69 6.59
N SER A 105 -11.80 -5.29 7.44
CA SER A 105 -11.22 -6.62 7.16
C SER A 105 -12.28 -7.64 6.71
N ASN A 106 -13.54 -7.44 7.13
CA ASN A 106 -14.71 -8.20 6.70
C ASN A 106 -15.00 -8.05 5.20
N PHE A 107 -15.02 -6.83 4.65
CA PHE A 107 -15.24 -6.62 3.21
C PHE A 107 -14.20 -7.36 2.36
N PHE A 108 -12.92 -7.27 2.75
CA PHE A 108 -11.85 -8.01 2.07
C PHE A 108 -12.03 -9.53 2.18
N ALA A 109 -12.40 -10.01 3.36
CA ALA A 109 -12.63 -11.45 3.58
C ALA A 109 -13.87 -11.99 2.82
N GLU A 110 -14.87 -11.14 2.56
CA GLU A 110 -16.11 -11.52 1.88
C GLU A 110 -16.02 -11.37 0.36
N HIS A 111 -15.32 -10.33 -0.14
CA HIS A 111 -15.31 -10.00 -1.56
C HIS A 111 -14.01 -10.36 -2.28
N TYR A 112 -12.88 -10.42 -1.58
CA TYR A 112 -11.58 -10.68 -2.20
C TYR A 112 -11.11 -12.10 -1.91
N GLU A 113 -10.34 -12.63 -2.83
CA GLU A 113 -9.75 -13.95 -2.71
C GLU A 113 -8.55 -13.90 -1.76
N LEU A 114 -8.57 -14.68 -0.69
CA LEU A 114 -7.43 -14.85 0.20
C LEU A 114 -6.39 -15.77 -0.46
N LEU A 115 -5.22 -15.23 -0.79
CA LEU A 115 -4.14 -16.02 -1.40
C LEU A 115 -3.18 -16.57 -0.35
N ILE A 116 -2.71 -15.72 0.57
CA ILE A 116 -1.75 -16.11 1.60
C ILE A 116 -2.12 -15.45 2.92
N LYS A 117 -2.39 -16.27 3.93
CA LYS A 117 -2.74 -15.82 5.28
C LYS A 117 -1.53 -15.71 6.20
N ASP A 118 -1.47 -14.61 6.96
CA ASP A 118 -0.59 -14.34 8.10
C ASP A 118 0.94 -14.30 7.84
N ASN A 119 1.44 -14.90 6.76
CA ASN A 119 2.86 -15.01 6.43
C ASN A 119 3.17 -14.68 4.95
N ALA A 120 2.44 -13.74 4.36
CA ALA A 120 2.56 -13.39 2.94
C ALA A 120 3.99 -13.02 2.53
N ILE A 121 4.62 -12.06 3.21
CA ILE A 121 5.98 -11.59 2.86
C ILE A 121 7.00 -12.73 2.88
N ARG A 122 7.00 -13.54 3.93
CA ARG A 122 7.92 -14.68 4.04
C ARG A 122 7.73 -15.70 2.91
N LYS A 123 6.48 -16.01 2.54
CA LYS A 123 6.22 -16.96 1.45
C LYS A 123 6.62 -16.38 0.09
N LEU A 124 6.25 -15.14 -0.18
CA LEU A 124 6.54 -14.48 -1.45
C LEU A 124 8.04 -14.29 -1.68
N ALA A 125 8.83 -14.07 -0.63
CA ALA A 125 10.28 -13.99 -0.70
C ALA A 125 10.99 -15.32 -1.06
N THR A 126 10.25 -16.44 -1.12
CA THR A 126 10.80 -17.77 -1.44
C THR A 126 10.37 -18.29 -2.82
N ILE A 127 9.56 -17.51 -3.55
CA ILE A 127 9.11 -17.79 -4.92
C ILE A 127 10.15 -17.23 -5.88
#